data_AF-A0A0P7DCY6-F1
#
_entry.id   AF-A0A0P7DCY6-F1
#
_cell.length_a   1.000
_cell.length_b   1.000
_cell.length_c   1.000
_cell.angle_alpha   90.00
_cell.angle_beta   90.00
_cell.angle_gamma   90.00
#
_symmetry.space_group_name_H-M   'P 1'
#
loop_
_entity.id
_entity.type
_entity.pdbx_description
1 polymer ?
#
loop_
_entity_poly.entity_id
_entity_poly.type
_entity_poly.pdbx_seq_one_letter_code
_entity_poly.pdbx_strand_id
1 'polypeptide(L)'
;LFKTALVGGRFALSGAVLWNLGMMLGLVAISLGLSDGEEWLEFPWQVDILFVIGGGLCAIPLLLTAANRRVSHLYVTSWYLLAALVWFPILFLLANLPVVFPGASGATVNWWFAHNVLGLWVTPIGVGIAYYMIPKILGRPIISYQLSLIGFWSLALFYSQVGIHHLVGGPV
;
A
#
# COMPACT_ATOMS: atom_id res chain seq x y z
N LEU A 1 -11.73 9.90 13.08
CA LEU A 1 -11.10 8.60 13.42
C LEU A 1 -10.51 8.63 14.82
N PHE A 2 -9.42 9.36 15.09
CA PHE A 2 -8.67 9.23 16.36
C PHE A 2 -9.00 10.24 17.47
N LYS A 3 -9.87 11.22 17.19
CA LYS A 3 -10.25 12.32 18.12
C LYS A 3 -9.04 13.10 18.68
N THR A 4 -8.01 13.24 17.86
CA THR A 4 -6.82 14.04 18.11
C THR A 4 -6.41 14.73 16.80
N ALA A 5 -5.62 15.79 16.90
CA ALA A 5 -5.05 16.45 15.72
C ALA A 5 -4.05 15.52 15.02
N LEU A 6 -3.83 15.74 13.71
CA LEU A 6 -2.82 15.00 12.96
C LEU A 6 -1.44 15.24 13.58
N VAL A 7 -0.76 14.17 13.98
CA VAL A 7 0.60 14.22 14.53
C VAL A 7 1.59 13.93 13.40
N GLY A 8 2.67 14.70 13.31
CA GLY A 8 3.75 14.43 12.36
C GLY A 8 3.44 14.82 10.90
N GLY A 9 2.51 15.74 10.64
CA GLY A 9 2.10 16.12 9.28
C GLY A 9 3.25 16.51 8.32
N ARG A 10 4.39 16.96 8.84
CA ARG A 10 5.60 17.22 8.04
C ARG A 10 6.15 15.97 7.33
N PHE A 11 6.01 14.78 7.93
CA PHE A 11 6.42 13.53 7.29
C PHE A 11 5.56 13.22 6.07
N ALA A 12 4.24 13.42 6.13
CA ALA A 12 3.38 13.28 4.95
C ALA A 12 3.77 14.26 3.83
N LEU A 13 4.09 15.51 4.18
CA LEU A 13 4.54 16.50 3.19
C LEU A 13 5.86 16.07 2.53
N SER A 14 6.86 15.69 3.33
CA SER A 14 8.14 15.19 2.81
C SER A 14 7.95 13.93 1.95
N GLY A 15 7.09 13.01 2.40
CA GLY A 15 6.75 11.79 1.66
C GLY A 15 6.10 12.10 0.32
N ALA A 16 5.16 13.04 0.28
CA ALA A 16 4.52 13.50 -0.96
C ALA A 16 5.52 14.17 -1.91
N VAL A 17 6.47 14.97 -1.40
CA VAL A 17 7.53 15.56 -2.23
C VAL A 17 8.41 14.48 -2.85
N LEU A 18 8.88 13.51 -2.05
CA LEU A 18 9.69 12.40 -2.56
C LEU A 18 8.92 11.55 -3.59
N TRP A 19 7.64 11.30 -3.34
CA TRP A 19 6.77 10.59 -4.27
C TRP A 19 6.69 11.31 -5.62
N ASN A 20 6.44 12.63 -5.62
CA ASN A 20 6.35 13.41 -6.85
C ASN A 20 7.70 13.49 -7.59
N LEU A 21 8.81 13.59 -6.86
CA LEU A 21 10.16 13.51 -7.44
C LEU A 21 10.41 12.15 -8.08
N GLY A 22 10.05 11.05 -7.39
CA GLY A 22 10.14 9.69 -7.92
C GLY A 22 9.31 9.52 -9.19
N MET A 23 8.06 9.97 -9.18
CA MET A 23 7.19 9.95 -10.36
C MET A 23 7.81 10.70 -11.55
N MET A 24 8.32 11.91 -11.30
CA MET A 24 8.94 12.72 -12.36
C MET A 24 10.18 12.03 -12.93
N LEU A 25 11.07 11.53 -12.08
CA LEU A 25 12.29 10.84 -12.50
C LEU A 25 11.99 9.53 -13.23
N GLY A 26 11.02 8.76 -12.74
CA GLY A 26 10.57 7.52 -13.36
C GLY A 26 9.97 7.73 -14.75
N LEU A 27 9.11 8.74 -14.90
CA LEU A 27 8.56 9.10 -16.22
C LEU A 27 9.64 9.53 -17.21
N VAL A 28 10.65 10.29 -16.75
CA VAL A 28 11.81 10.65 -17.57
C VAL A 28 12.62 9.39 -17.94
N ALA A 29 12.86 8.49 -17.00
CA ALA A 29 13.60 7.25 -17.24
C ALA A 29 12.91 6.39 -18.31
N ILE A 30 11.61 6.11 -18.18
CA ILE A 30 10.84 5.36 -19.18
C ILE A 30 10.88 6.07 -20.53
N SER A 31 10.75 7.40 -20.57
CA SER A 31 10.80 8.17 -21.82
C SER A 31 12.16 8.08 -22.53
N LEU A 32 13.23 7.80 -21.78
CA LEU A 32 14.57 7.55 -22.31
C LEU A 32 14.83 6.07 -22.63
N GLY A 33 13.83 5.20 -22.49
CA GLY A 33 13.93 3.76 -22.70
C GLY A 33 14.57 3.00 -21.52
N LEU A 34 14.69 3.63 -20.35
CA LEU A 34 15.19 3.00 -19.13
C LEU A 34 14.01 2.44 -18.34
N SER A 35 13.88 1.12 -18.34
CA SER A 35 12.84 0.41 -17.58
C SER A 35 13.32 -0.97 -17.17
N ASP A 36 12.84 -1.45 -16.02
CA ASP A 36 13.11 -2.81 -15.55
C ASP A 36 12.24 -3.86 -16.28
N GLY A 37 11.23 -3.41 -17.04
CA GLY A 37 10.42 -4.28 -17.91
C GLY A 37 9.43 -5.18 -17.17
N GLU A 38 9.23 -4.93 -15.88
CA GLU A 38 8.30 -5.64 -15.01
C GLU A 38 7.01 -4.83 -14.81
N GLU A 39 5.85 -5.46 -15.03
CA GLU A 39 4.56 -4.80 -14.84
C GLU A 39 4.39 -4.27 -13.41
N TRP A 40 3.97 -3.01 -13.25
CA TRP A 40 3.88 -2.28 -11.98
C TRP A 40 5.22 -1.91 -11.31
N LEU A 41 6.34 -2.34 -11.89
CA LEU A 41 7.71 -2.13 -11.42
C LEU A 41 8.59 -1.59 -12.56
N GLU A 42 8.03 -0.70 -13.38
CA GLU A 42 8.67 -0.29 -14.62
C GLU A 42 9.84 0.69 -14.40
N PHE A 43 9.85 1.42 -13.29
CA PHE A 43 10.90 2.37 -12.99
C PHE A 43 12.19 1.66 -12.57
N PRO A 44 13.37 2.20 -12.89
CA PRO A 44 14.62 1.63 -12.40
C PRO A 44 14.70 1.69 -10.87
N TRP A 45 15.25 0.64 -10.23
CA TRP A 45 15.38 0.53 -8.77
C TRP A 45 15.99 1.76 -8.05
N GLN A 46 16.84 2.55 -8.73
CA GLN A 46 17.40 3.79 -8.18
C GLN A 46 16.32 4.85 -7.92
N VAL A 47 15.27 4.88 -8.75
CA VAL A 47 14.10 5.73 -8.59
C VAL A 47 13.17 5.15 -7.52
N ASP A 48 13.05 3.83 -7.45
CA ASP A 48 12.14 3.12 -6.53
C ASP A 48 12.39 3.43 -5.05
N ILE A 49 13.64 3.69 -4.67
CA ILE A 49 14.00 4.11 -3.32
C ILE A 49 13.19 5.34 -2.88
N LEU A 50 12.86 6.25 -3.80
CA LEU A 50 12.06 7.44 -3.49
C LEU A 50 10.62 7.08 -3.11
N PHE A 51 10.04 6.04 -3.71
CA PHE A 51 8.71 5.54 -3.38
C PHE A 51 8.71 4.75 -2.07
N VAL A 52 9.75 3.96 -1.80
CA VAL A 52 9.90 3.26 -0.50
C VAL A 52 9.96 4.29 0.63
N ILE A 53 10.84 5.29 0.53
CA ILE A 53 10.99 6.32 1.55
C ILE A 53 9.72 7.19 1.58
N GLY A 54 9.23 7.65 0.43
CA GLY A 54 8.06 8.52 0.33
C GLY A 54 6.80 7.88 0.91
N GLY A 55 6.51 6.64 0.53
CA GLY A 55 5.41 5.83 1.07
C GLY A 55 5.56 5.56 2.57
N GLY A 56 6.76 5.21 3.03
CA GLY A 56 7.05 5.03 4.46
C GLY A 56 6.82 6.29 5.27
N LEU A 57 7.27 7.45 4.78
CA LEU A 57 7.02 8.75 5.42
C LEU A 57 5.53 9.10 5.47
N CYS A 58 4.75 8.72 4.47
CA CYS A 58 3.29 8.89 4.47
C CYS A 58 2.58 8.02 5.52
N ALA A 59 3.15 6.88 5.93
CA ALA A 59 2.60 6.03 6.99
C ALA A 59 2.82 6.60 8.40
N ILE A 60 3.95 7.29 8.63
CA ILE A 60 4.36 7.80 9.95
C ILE A 60 3.27 8.66 10.62
N PRO A 61 2.67 9.67 9.98
CA PRO A 61 1.66 10.50 10.61
C PRO A 61 0.46 9.69 11.09
N LEU A 62 0.04 8.67 10.33
CA LEU A 62 -1.10 7.84 10.70
C LEU A 62 -0.77 6.99 11.93
N LEU A 63 0.43 6.40 11.99
CA LEU A 63 0.94 5.66 13.15
C LEU A 63 1.02 6.55 14.40
N LEU A 64 1.65 7.73 14.27
CA LEU A 64 1.79 8.68 15.38
C LEU A 64 0.42 9.18 15.88
N THR A 65 -0.50 9.47 14.96
CA THR A 65 -1.85 9.93 15.31
C THR A 65 -2.67 8.82 15.97
N ALA A 66 -2.52 7.57 15.53
CA ALA A 66 -3.14 6.41 16.16
C ALA A 66 -2.58 6.12 17.55
N ALA A 67 -1.28 6.33 17.77
CA ALA A 67 -0.64 6.23 19.08
C ALA A 67 -1.14 7.32 20.06
N ASN A 68 -1.37 8.54 19.56
CA ASN A 68 -1.86 9.69 20.35
C ASN A 68 -3.40 9.82 20.36
N ARG A 69 -4.12 8.74 20.02
CA ARG A 69 -5.59 8.75 19.93
C ARG A 69 -6.24 8.98 21.30
N ARG A 70 -7.42 9.58 21.31
CA ARG A 70 -8.27 9.73 22.51
C ARG A 70 -9.41 8.72 22.59
N VAL A 71 -9.54 7.85 21.60
CA VAL A 71 -10.56 6.80 21.54
C VAL A 71 -10.00 5.48 22.06
N SER A 72 -10.78 4.73 22.84
CA SER A 72 -10.41 3.40 23.33
C SER A 72 -10.33 2.38 22.20
N HIS A 73 -11.30 2.42 21.28
CA HIS A 73 -11.38 1.52 20.12
C HIS A 73 -11.06 2.25 18.82
N LEU A 74 -10.32 1.56 17.95
CA LEU A 74 -10.04 2.03 16.60
C LEU A 74 -11.21 1.71 15.68
N TYR A 75 -11.63 2.71 14.91
CA TYR A 75 -12.63 2.54 13.87
C TYR A 75 -12.06 1.71 12.71
N VAL A 76 -12.89 0.90 12.06
CA VAL A 76 -12.50 -0.04 11.00
C VAL A 76 -11.70 0.62 9.87
N THR A 77 -12.08 1.84 9.45
CA THR A 77 -11.29 2.64 8.49
C THR A 77 -9.82 2.76 8.88
N SER A 78 -9.54 2.91 10.17
CA SER A 78 -8.18 3.07 10.68
C SER A 78 -7.35 1.81 10.47
N TRP A 79 -7.96 0.62 10.60
CA TRP A 79 -7.27 -0.66 10.38
C TRP A 79 -6.81 -0.78 8.94
N TYR A 80 -7.74 -0.58 8.00
CA TYR A 80 -7.44 -0.67 6.57
C TYR A 80 -6.43 0.39 6.13
N LEU A 81 -6.56 1.65 6.56
CA LEU A 81 -5.61 2.70 6.20
C LEU A 81 -4.22 2.49 6.81
N LEU A 82 -4.14 2.06 8.08
CA LEU A 82 -2.86 1.75 8.72
C LEU A 82 -2.17 0.60 8.00
N ALA A 83 -2.91 -0.47 7.72
CA ALA A 83 -2.38 -1.62 7.04
C ALA A 83 -1.88 -1.27 5.63
N ALA A 84 -2.68 -0.55 4.83
CA ALA A 84 -2.31 -0.15 3.48
C ALA A 84 -1.01 0.65 3.41
N LEU A 85 -0.91 1.69 4.25
CA LEU A 85 0.25 2.59 4.24
C LEU A 85 1.51 1.92 4.78
N VAL A 86 1.37 0.95 5.70
CA VAL A 86 2.52 0.19 6.23
C VAL A 86 2.95 -0.91 5.27
N TRP A 87 2.02 -1.62 4.63
CA TRP A 87 2.34 -2.70 3.71
C TRP A 87 3.01 -2.21 2.43
N PHE A 88 2.52 -1.13 1.83
CA PHE A 88 3.05 -0.62 0.56
C PHE A 88 4.59 -0.51 0.52
N PRO A 89 5.27 0.24 1.41
CA PRO A 89 6.72 0.40 1.33
C PRO A 89 7.49 -0.91 1.53
N ILE A 90 6.92 -1.87 2.26
CA ILE A 90 7.52 -3.19 2.47
C ILE A 90 7.38 -4.02 1.20
N LEU A 91 6.17 -4.10 0.63
CA LEU A 91 5.88 -4.82 -0.61
C LEU A 91 6.75 -4.28 -1.75
N PHE A 92 6.76 -2.96 -1.92
CA PHE A 92 7.49 -2.28 -2.99
C PHE A 92 9.00 -2.45 -2.86
N LEU A 93 9.55 -2.39 -1.64
CA LEU A 93 10.97 -2.64 -1.40
C LEU A 93 11.37 -4.07 -1.74
N LEU A 94 10.59 -5.06 -1.29
CA LEU A 94 10.92 -6.47 -1.49
C LEU A 94 10.87 -6.88 -2.95
N ALA A 95 9.95 -6.30 -3.71
CA ALA A 95 9.81 -6.57 -5.14
C ALA A 95 10.95 -5.97 -5.97
N ASN A 96 11.44 -4.78 -5.61
CA ASN A 96 12.49 -4.06 -6.34
C ASN A 96 13.92 -4.31 -5.83
N LEU A 97 14.17 -5.42 -5.12
CA LEU A 97 15.54 -5.74 -4.71
C LEU A 97 16.39 -6.11 -5.93
N PRO A 98 17.45 -5.34 -6.27
CA PRO A 98 18.19 -5.57 -7.50
C PRO A 98 18.95 -6.89 -7.46
N VAL A 99 18.90 -7.64 -8.55
CA VAL A 99 19.70 -8.86 -8.80
C VAL A 99 19.38 -10.02 -7.82
N VAL A 100 18.17 -10.08 -7.27
CA VAL A 100 17.79 -11.15 -6.31
C VAL A 100 17.00 -12.30 -6.95
N PHE A 101 16.15 -12.04 -7.96
CA PHE A 101 15.18 -13.02 -8.46
C PHE A 101 15.23 -13.23 -9.99
N PRO A 102 15.96 -14.23 -10.50
CA PRO A 102 15.97 -14.53 -11.94
C PRO A 102 14.81 -15.43 -12.38
N GLY A 103 14.42 -15.32 -13.66
CA GLY A 103 13.53 -16.29 -14.34
C GLY A 103 12.17 -16.47 -13.66
N ALA A 104 11.76 -17.72 -13.43
CA ALA A 104 10.48 -18.06 -12.81
C ALA A 104 10.30 -17.44 -11.41
N SER A 105 11.39 -17.30 -10.64
CA SER A 105 11.33 -16.64 -9.33
C SER A 105 11.06 -15.14 -9.46
N GLY A 106 11.65 -14.46 -10.45
CA GLY A 106 11.36 -13.07 -10.76
C GLY A 106 9.91 -12.87 -11.19
N ALA A 107 9.41 -13.72 -12.08
CA ALA A 107 8.00 -13.71 -12.48
C ALA A 107 7.05 -13.91 -11.27
N THR A 108 7.42 -14.79 -10.32
CA THR A 108 6.65 -15.03 -9.10
C THR A 108 6.63 -13.81 -8.19
N VAL A 109 7.77 -13.15 -7.98
CA VAL A 109 7.89 -11.94 -7.16
C VAL A 109 7.15 -10.76 -7.80
N ASN A 110 7.27 -10.59 -9.11
CA ASN A 110 6.54 -9.56 -9.84
C ASN A 110 5.02 -9.73 -9.64
N TRP A 111 4.47 -10.90 -9.93
CA TRP A 111 3.02 -11.12 -9.75
C TRP A 111 2.57 -11.16 -8.29
N TRP A 112 3.44 -11.57 -7.36
CA TRP A 112 3.20 -11.35 -5.94
C TRP A 112 3.02 -9.85 -5.68
N PHE A 113 3.92 -8.99 -6.15
CA PHE A 113 3.81 -7.55 -5.95
C PHE A 113 2.60 -6.93 -6.68
N ALA A 114 2.46 -7.14 -7.98
CA ALA A 114 1.40 -6.56 -8.81
C ALA A 114 -0.01 -6.92 -8.28
N HIS A 115 -0.18 -8.14 -7.77
CA HIS A 115 -1.42 -8.51 -7.10
C HIS A 115 -1.58 -7.79 -5.75
N ASN A 116 -0.53 -7.76 -4.94
CA ASN A 116 -0.56 -7.17 -3.60
C ASN A 116 -0.69 -5.64 -3.61
N VAL A 117 -0.17 -4.92 -4.60
CA VAL A 117 -0.36 -3.47 -4.68
C VAL A 117 -1.85 -3.13 -4.90
N LEU A 118 -2.57 -3.94 -5.67
CA LEU A 118 -4.02 -3.76 -5.84
C LEU A 118 -4.82 -4.18 -4.60
N GLY A 119 -4.47 -5.28 -3.96
CA GLY A 119 -5.29 -5.83 -2.86
C GLY A 119 -4.88 -5.49 -1.44
N LEU A 120 -3.63 -5.12 -1.22
CA LEU A 120 -3.11 -4.72 0.08
C LEU A 120 -2.80 -3.22 0.15
N TRP A 121 -2.81 -2.49 -0.97
CA TRP A 121 -2.70 -1.03 -0.94
C TRP A 121 -3.97 -0.34 -1.46
N VAL A 122 -4.33 -0.51 -2.74
CA VAL A 122 -5.50 0.19 -3.33
C VAL A 122 -6.81 -0.24 -2.67
N THR A 123 -7.05 -1.55 -2.53
CA THR A 123 -8.30 -2.08 -1.98
C THR A 123 -8.53 -1.65 -0.53
N PRO A 124 -7.58 -1.78 0.40
CA PRO A 124 -7.74 -1.28 1.77
C PRO A 124 -7.96 0.23 1.84
N ILE A 125 -7.30 1.03 0.99
CA ILE A 125 -7.56 2.47 0.93
C ILE A 125 -9.02 2.72 0.54
N GLY A 126 -9.48 2.10 -0.55
CA GLY A 126 -10.85 2.23 -1.03
C GLY A 126 -11.89 1.76 -0.01
N VAL A 127 -11.69 0.58 0.58
CA VAL A 127 -12.55 0.00 1.63
C VAL A 127 -12.54 0.87 2.88
N GLY A 128 -11.39 1.36 3.32
CA GLY A 128 -11.26 2.26 4.46
C GLY A 128 -12.01 3.58 4.25
N ILE A 129 -11.89 4.17 3.07
CA ILE A 129 -12.67 5.35 2.65
C ILE A 129 -14.16 5.03 2.67
N ALA A 130 -14.59 3.91 2.09
CA ALA A 130 -16.00 3.50 2.08
C ALA A 130 -16.56 3.32 3.50
N TYR A 131 -15.81 2.67 4.39
CA TYR A 131 -16.17 2.51 5.81
C TYR A 131 -16.34 3.84 6.54
N TYR A 132 -15.69 4.92 6.08
CA TYR A 132 -15.87 6.25 6.66
C TYR A 132 -17.00 7.03 5.97
N MET A 133 -16.98 7.09 4.65
CA MET A 133 -17.83 7.98 3.86
C MET A 133 -19.27 7.49 3.79
N ILE A 134 -19.51 6.18 3.59
CA ILE A 134 -20.88 5.67 3.42
C ILE A 134 -21.71 5.88 4.69
N PRO A 135 -21.27 5.47 5.90
CA PRO A 135 -22.00 5.76 7.14
C PRO A 135 -22.19 7.26 7.38
N LYS A 136 -21.17 8.06 7.05
CA LYS A 136 -21.17 9.51 7.27
C LYS A 136 -22.16 10.24 6.38
N ILE A 137 -22.28 9.85 5.10
CA ILE A 137 -23.22 10.43 4.14
C ILE A 137 -24.65 9.97 4.44
N LEU A 138 -24.85 8.68 4.73
CA LEU A 138 -26.19 8.12 4.96
C LEU A 138 -26.75 8.41 6.36
N GLY A 139 -25.91 8.85 7.31
CA GLY A 139 -26.29 9.02 8.70
C GLY A 139 -26.65 7.70 9.40
N ARG A 140 -26.19 6.57 8.88
CA ARG A 140 -26.47 5.22 9.41
C ARG A 140 -25.20 4.61 10.00
N PRO A 141 -25.28 3.81 11.08
CA PRO A 141 -24.13 3.10 11.61
C PRO A 141 -23.64 2.02 10.63
N ILE A 142 -22.38 1.57 10.79
CA ILE A 142 -21.86 0.39 10.08
C ILE A 142 -22.70 -0.83 10.47
N ILE A 143 -23.10 -1.62 9.47
CA ILE A 143 -23.78 -2.89 9.67
C ILE A 143 -22.73 -3.97 9.95
N SER A 144 -22.88 -4.70 11.07
CA SER A 144 -22.01 -5.79 11.53
C SER A 144 -20.52 -5.47 11.71
N TYR A 145 -20.13 -5.26 12.97
CA TYR A 145 -18.72 -5.17 13.36
C TYR A 145 -17.97 -6.50 13.14
N GLN A 146 -18.64 -7.64 13.34
CA GLN A 146 -18.04 -8.97 13.14
C GLN A 146 -17.64 -9.18 11.69
N LEU A 147 -18.49 -8.79 10.73
CA LEU A 147 -18.15 -8.87 9.31
C LEU A 147 -16.95 -7.98 8.96
N SER A 148 -16.83 -6.83 9.61
CA SER A 148 -15.69 -5.94 9.44
C SER A 148 -14.39 -6.57 9.94
N LEU A 149 -14.44 -7.30 11.05
CA LEU A 149 -13.29 -8.03 11.61
C LEU A 149 -12.89 -9.19 10.70
N ILE A 150 -13.84 -10.02 10.27
CA ILE A 150 -13.59 -11.12 9.35
C ILE A 150 -13.02 -10.59 8.03
N GLY A 151 -13.63 -9.56 7.45
CA GLY A 151 -13.18 -8.96 6.19
C GLY A 151 -11.75 -8.45 6.27
N PHE A 152 -11.41 -7.72 7.35
CA PHE A 152 -10.05 -7.18 7.52
C PHE A 152 -9.01 -8.30 7.67
N TRP A 153 -9.23 -9.26 8.57
CA TRP A 153 -8.25 -10.30 8.83
C TRP A 153 -8.14 -11.32 7.70
N SER A 154 -9.26 -11.65 7.03
CA SER A 154 -9.21 -12.49 5.84
C SER A 154 -8.39 -11.82 4.73
N LEU A 155 -8.57 -10.51 4.50
CA LEU A 155 -7.77 -9.77 3.54
C LEU A 155 -6.28 -9.78 3.95
N ALA A 156 -5.99 -9.44 5.20
CA ALA A 156 -4.62 -9.33 5.72
C ALA A 156 -3.84 -10.65 5.64
N LEU A 157 -4.50 -11.79 5.88
CA LEU A 157 -3.84 -13.10 5.97
C LEU A 157 -3.76 -13.82 4.63
N PHE A 158 -4.79 -13.72 3.79
CA PHE A 158 -4.90 -14.59 2.61
C PHE A 158 -4.58 -13.89 1.29
N TYR A 159 -4.76 -12.57 1.18
CA TYR A 159 -4.60 -11.89 -0.11
C TYR A 159 -3.16 -11.94 -0.62
N SER A 160 -2.17 -11.92 0.28
CA SER A 160 -0.77 -11.94 -0.15
C SER A 160 -0.33 -13.19 -0.89
N GLN A 161 -1.00 -14.31 -0.63
CA GLN A 161 -0.60 -15.64 -1.11
C GLN A 161 -1.12 -15.97 -2.52
N VAL A 162 -2.05 -15.18 -3.05
CA VAL A 162 -2.81 -15.58 -4.25
C VAL A 162 -2.25 -15.02 -5.55
N GLY A 163 -1.18 -14.22 -5.54
CA GLY A 163 -0.62 -13.60 -6.78
C GLY A 163 -0.23 -14.59 -7.90
N ILE A 164 0.05 -15.85 -7.56
CA ILE A 164 0.42 -16.90 -8.53
C ILE A 164 -0.72 -17.25 -9.51
N HIS A 165 -1.98 -16.84 -9.26
CA HIS A 165 -3.04 -17.06 -10.24
C HIS A 165 -2.80 -16.35 -11.59
N HIS A 166 -1.92 -15.34 -11.63
CA HIS A 166 -1.47 -14.70 -12.87
C HIS A 166 -0.51 -15.56 -13.71
N LEU A 167 0.03 -16.64 -13.13
CA LEU A 167 1.04 -17.50 -13.72
C LEU A 167 0.50 -18.89 -14.10
N VAL A 168 -0.82 -19.08 -14.08
CA VAL A 168 -1.45 -20.36 -14.44
C VAL A 168 -1.09 -20.74 -15.88
N GLY A 169 -0.47 -21.91 -16.05
CA GLY A 169 0.02 -22.38 -17.35
C GLY A 169 1.39 -21.84 -17.76
N GLY A 170 2.02 -21.00 -16.93
CA GLY A 170 3.39 -20.53 -17.09
C GLY A 170 4.44 -21.50 -16.54
N PRO A 171 5.74 -21.26 -16.80
CA PRO A 171 6.85 -22.14 -16.42
C PRO A 171 7.29 -21.96 -14.95
N VAL A 172 6.33 -21.84 -14.03
CA VAL A 172 6.58 -21.56 -12.60
C VAL A 172 6.59 -22.84 -11.78
#